data_AF-A0A102K8K3-F1
#
_entry.id   AF-A0A102K8K3-F1
#
_cell.length_a   1.000
_cell.length_b   1.000
_cell.length_c   1.000
_cell.angle_alpha   90.00
_cell.angle_beta   90.00
_cell.angle_gamma   90.00
#
_symmetry.space_group_name_H-M   'P 1'
#
loop_
_entity.id
_entity.type
_entity.pdbx_description
1 polymer ?
#
loop_
_entity_poly.entity_id
_entity_poly.type
_entity_poly.pdbx_seq_one_letter_code
_entity_poly.pdbx_strand_id
1 'polypeptide(L)'
;MDAPPDDSRVAAWAAARVTPDMLATAISEARQRRVKARSLQPVNVGLLDAIIGDELAARSASSATAGMSAGDWWRSWSGIVAKGAEFGLKQGDGEPDMDFRVRVYRAAGDGPWWDELNRAFRNTAGPVAAGAILENGR
;
A
#
# COMPACT_ATOMS: atom_id res chain seq x y z
N MET A 1 13.31 48.40 2.69
CA MET A 1 11.99 47.74 2.78
C MET A 1 12.27 46.26 2.70
N ASP A 2 12.45 45.60 3.84
CA ASP A 2 12.65 44.16 3.92
C ASP A 2 11.34 43.46 3.59
N ALA A 3 11.29 42.75 2.46
CA ALA A 3 10.21 41.82 2.18
C ALA A 3 10.29 40.69 3.22
N PRO A 4 9.17 40.24 3.82
CA PRO A 4 9.22 39.10 4.70
C PRO A 4 9.74 37.89 3.91
N PRO A 5 10.50 36.97 4.54
CA PRO A 5 10.86 35.70 3.93
C PRO A 5 9.61 34.79 3.88
N ASP A 6 8.62 35.18 3.10
CA ASP A 6 7.50 34.32 2.71
C ASP A 6 8.04 33.36 1.65
N ASP A 7 8.61 32.25 2.11
CA ASP A 7 8.97 31.14 1.23
C ASP A 7 7.66 30.61 0.61
N SER A 8 7.56 30.69 -0.72
CA SER A 8 6.38 30.25 -1.47
C SER A 8 5.97 28.80 -1.15
N ARG A 9 6.89 27.96 -0.66
CA ARG A 9 6.61 26.61 -0.18
C ARG A 9 5.76 26.59 1.08
N VAL A 10 6.04 27.48 2.04
CA VAL A 10 5.26 27.59 3.28
C VAL A 10 3.82 28.03 2.96
N ALA A 11 3.67 28.96 2.02
CA ALA A 11 2.35 29.34 1.50
C ALA A 11 1.63 28.17 0.80
N ALA A 12 2.36 27.35 0.04
CA ALA A 12 1.81 26.14 -0.58
C ALA A 12 1.38 25.10 0.46
N TRP A 13 2.12 24.93 1.57
CA TRP A 13 1.75 24.03 2.66
C TRP A 13 0.46 24.48 3.36
N ALA A 14 0.30 25.79 3.57
CA ALA A 14 -0.94 26.35 4.11
C ALA A 14 -2.13 26.08 3.18
N ALA A 15 -1.96 26.28 1.86
CA ALA A 15 -2.98 25.97 0.86
C ALA A 15 -3.30 24.46 0.79
N ALA A 16 -2.31 23.60 1.00
CA ALA A 16 -2.46 22.14 1.02
C ALA A 16 -3.02 21.60 2.35
N ARG A 17 -3.33 22.47 3.34
CA ARG A 17 -3.79 22.09 4.69
C ARG A 17 -2.83 21.16 5.44
N VAL A 18 -1.52 21.38 5.28
CA VAL A 18 -0.51 20.71 6.12
C VAL A 18 -0.72 21.13 7.56
N THR A 19 -0.82 20.16 8.48
CA THR A 19 -1.04 20.44 9.90
C THR A 19 0.28 20.59 10.65
N PRO A 20 0.28 21.26 11.82
CA PRO A 20 1.48 21.34 12.67
C PRO A 20 2.05 19.97 13.06
N ASP A 21 1.19 18.96 13.21
CA ASP A 21 1.56 17.58 13.52
C ASP A 21 2.31 16.89 12.37
N MET A 22 1.84 17.09 11.13
CA MET A 22 2.55 16.64 9.93
C MET A 22 3.93 17.30 9.82
N LEU A 23 4.01 18.60 10.11
CA LEU A 23 5.29 19.31 10.08
C LEU A 23 6.26 18.79 11.16
N ALA A 24 5.78 18.49 12.37
CA ALA A 24 6.59 17.90 13.43
C ALA A 24 7.12 16.50 13.07
N THR A 25 6.28 15.70 12.39
CA THR A 25 6.65 14.39 11.85
C THR A 25 7.72 14.52 10.76
N ALA A 26 7.52 15.42 9.80
CA ALA A 26 8.48 15.69 8.74
C ALA A 26 9.84 16.18 9.28
N ILE A 27 9.85 17.01 10.33
CA ILE A 27 11.10 17.45 10.99
C ILE A 27 11.83 16.27 11.63
N SER A 28 11.09 15.37 12.29
CA SER A 28 11.66 14.18 12.93
C SER A 28 12.28 13.24 11.90
N GLU A 29 11.57 13.00 10.78
CA GLU A 29 12.07 12.19 9.67
C GLU A 29 13.29 12.85 9.00
N ALA A 30 13.26 14.16 8.77
CA ALA A 30 14.39 14.89 8.18
C ALA A 30 15.66 14.73 9.02
N ARG A 31 15.54 14.78 10.36
CA ARG A 31 16.66 14.53 11.27
C ARG A 31 17.17 13.10 11.15
N GLN A 32 16.29 12.10 11.10
CA GLN A 32 16.69 10.70 10.91
C GLN A 32 17.40 10.48 9.57
N ARG A 33 16.89 11.06 8.47
CA ARG A 33 17.53 11.00 7.15
C ARG A 33 18.94 11.60 7.17
N ARG A 34 19.14 12.74 7.86
CA ARG A 34 20.47 13.36 8.04
C ARG A 34 21.43 12.50 8.84
N VAL A 35 20.96 11.91 9.95
CA VAL A 35 21.75 10.98 10.77
C VAL A 35 22.16 9.76 9.95
N LYS A 36 21.23 9.14 9.23
CA LYS A 36 21.49 7.99 8.35
C LYS A 36 22.47 8.33 7.23
N ALA A 37 22.33 9.51 6.62
CA ALA A 37 23.23 9.99 5.58
C ALA A 37 24.57 10.53 6.12
N ARG A 38 24.80 10.51 7.45
CA ARG A 38 25.96 11.14 8.12
C ARG A 38 26.19 12.58 7.67
N SER A 39 25.11 13.30 7.37
CA SER A 39 25.18 14.64 6.82
C SER A 39 25.11 15.68 7.94
N LEU A 40 26.12 16.54 8.03
CA LEU A 40 26.23 17.63 9.01
C LEU A 40 25.40 18.87 8.65
N GLN A 41 24.77 18.86 7.48
CA GLN A 41 23.96 19.99 7.03
C GLN A 41 22.66 20.07 7.85
N PRO A 42 22.19 21.29 8.16
CA PRO A 42 20.94 21.48 8.87
C PRO A 42 19.73 20.99 8.06
N VAL A 43 18.63 20.71 8.76
CA VAL A 43 17.32 20.50 8.15
C VAL A 43 16.87 21.82 7.54
N ASN A 44 16.61 21.82 6.23
CA ASN A 44 16.20 22.99 5.47
C ASN A 44 14.77 22.83 4.93
N VAL A 45 14.14 23.94 4.56
CA VAL A 45 12.75 23.98 4.07
C VAL A 45 12.56 23.11 2.83
N GLY A 46 13.54 23.04 1.92
CA GLY A 46 13.44 22.19 0.73
C GLY A 46 13.42 20.68 1.03
N LEU A 47 14.13 20.24 2.07
CA LEU A 47 14.07 18.85 2.54
C LEU A 47 12.73 18.54 3.18
N LEU A 48 12.19 19.47 3.97
CA LEU A 48 10.85 19.34 4.54
C LEU A 48 9.77 19.31 3.46
N ASP A 49 9.90 20.13 2.42
CA ASP A 49 8.99 20.19 1.26
C ASP A 49 8.94 18.84 0.53
N ALA A 50 10.10 18.21 0.31
CA ALA A 50 10.18 16.89 -0.28
C ALA A 50 9.51 15.80 0.59
N ILE A 51 9.76 15.82 1.90
CA ILE A 51 9.17 14.84 2.84
C ILE A 51 7.64 15.00 2.91
N ILE A 52 7.16 16.24 3.04
CA ILE A 52 5.72 16.55 3.07
C ILE A 52 5.05 16.17 1.74
N GLY A 53 5.73 16.39 0.62
CA GLY A 53 5.27 15.94 -0.70
C GLY A 53 5.13 14.42 -0.80
N ASP A 54 6.14 13.67 -0.33
CA ASP A 54 6.10 12.20 -0.27
C ASP A 54 4.95 11.70 0.62
N GLU A 55 4.75 12.31 1.81
CA GLU A 55 3.65 11.97 2.71
C GLU A 55 2.27 12.24 2.11
N LEU A 56 2.11 13.37 1.41
CA LEU A 56 0.86 13.73 0.75
C LEU A 56 0.57 12.82 -0.45
N ALA A 57 1.60 12.44 -1.21
CA ALA A 57 1.50 11.47 -2.29
C ALA A 57 1.11 10.08 -1.76
N ALA A 58 1.76 9.63 -0.68
CA ALA A 58 1.41 8.38 0.00
C ALA A 58 -0.03 8.39 0.52
N ARG A 59 -0.47 9.49 1.15
CA ARG A 59 -1.86 9.66 1.61
C ARG A 59 -2.85 9.65 0.46
N SER A 60 -2.51 10.25 -0.68
CA SER A 60 -3.37 10.27 -1.87
C SER A 60 -3.48 8.88 -2.49
N ALA A 61 -2.38 8.11 -2.52
CA ALA A 61 -2.40 6.70 -2.92
C ALA A 61 -3.20 5.82 -1.94
N SER A 62 -3.07 6.04 -0.63
CA SER A 62 -3.89 5.40 0.41
C SER A 62 -5.36 5.80 0.34
N SER A 63 -5.67 7.06 -0.01
CA SER A 63 -7.06 7.53 -0.18
C SER A 63 -7.69 7.00 -1.47
N ALA A 64 -6.92 6.89 -2.56
CA ALA A 64 -7.36 6.28 -3.80
C ALA A 64 -7.66 4.78 -3.64
N THR A 65 -6.93 4.10 -2.76
CA THR A 65 -7.22 2.71 -2.36
C THR A 65 -8.38 2.61 -1.36
N ALA A 66 -8.57 3.59 -0.48
CA ALA A 66 -9.74 3.67 0.42
C ALA A 66 -11.06 4.03 -0.31
N GLY A 67 -10.99 4.63 -1.50
CA GLY A 67 -12.13 4.92 -2.37
C GLY A 67 -12.59 3.74 -3.24
N MET A 68 -11.87 2.61 -3.23
CA MET A 68 -12.37 1.36 -3.78
C MET A 68 -13.44 0.85 -2.81
N SER A 69 -14.71 1.04 -3.18
CA SER A 69 -15.88 0.71 -2.38
C SER A 69 -15.79 -0.71 -1.77
N ALA A 70 -16.48 -0.90 -0.64
CA ALA A 70 -16.63 -2.18 0.07
C ALA A 70 -17.17 -3.36 -0.78
N GLY A 71 -17.48 -3.15 -2.07
CA GLY A 71 -17.78 -4.19 -3.02
C GLY A 71 -16.51 -4.69 -3.71
N ASP A 72 -16.16 -5.94 -3.45
CA ASP A 72 -15.20 -6.73 -4.23
C ASP A 72 -13.70 -6.46 -4.04
N TRP A 73 -13.27 -6.05 -2.85
CA TRP A 73 -11.84 -5.92 -2.50
C TRP A 73 -11.00 -7.16 -2.87
N TRP A 74 -11.61 -8.35 -2.85
CA TRP A 74 -10.98 -9.63 -3.18
C TRP A 74 -10.74 -9.88 -4.68
N ARG A 75 -11.21 -9.00 -5.57
CA ARG A 75 -11.02 -9.10 -7.03
C ARG A 75 -9.73 -8.49 -7.54
N SER A 76 -9.02 -7.71 -6.72
CA SER A 76 -7.77 -7.06 -7.11
C SER A 76 -6.69 -7.30 -6.08
N TRP A 77 -5.44 -7.40 -6.52
CA TRP A 77 -4.31 -7.56 -5.61
C TRP A 77 -4.16 -6.38 -4.65
N SER A 78 -4.33 -5.14 -5.15
CA SER A 78 -4.32 -3.94 -4.32
C SER A 78 -5.42 -3.94 -3.25
N GLY A 79 -6.61 -4.44 -3.58
CA GLY A 79 -7.70 -4.60 -2.62
C GLY A 79 -7.42 -5.68 -1.57
N ILE A 80 -6.77 -6.79 -1.96
CA ILE A 80 -6.33 -7.85 -1.03
C ILE A 80 -5.26 -7.30 -0.07
N VAL A 81 -4.28 -6.54 -0.56
CA VAL A 81 -3.25 -5.91 0.28
C VAL A 81 -3.86 -4.87 1.22
N ALA A 82 -4.75 -4.01 0.72
CA ALA A 82 -5.45 -3.03 1.55
C ALA A 82 -6.29 -3.70 2.66
N LYS A 83 -7.02 -4.77 2.31
CA LYS A 83 -7.78 -5.54 3.29
C LYS A 83 -6.88 -6.26 4.30
N GLY A 84 -5.74 -6.79 3.86
CA GLY A 84 -4.73 -7.35 4.76
C GLY A 84 -4.21 -6.33 5.77
N ALA A 85 -3.98 -5.10 5.34
CA ALA A 85 -3.53 -4.02 6.23
C ALA A 85 -4.56 -3.67 7.32
N GLU A 86 -5.87 -3.75 7.03
CA GLU A 86 -6.93 -3.60 8.06
C GLU A 86 -6.81 -4.64 9.19
N PHE A 87 -6.27 -5.83 8.88
CA PHE A 87 -6.01 -6.91 9.85
C PHE A 87 -4.59 -6.90 10.42
N GLY A 88 -3.78 -5.89 10.10
CA GLY A 88 -2.37 -5.83 10.49
C GLY A 88 -1.47 -6.85 9.76
N LEU A 89 -1.95 -7.40 8.65
CA LEU A 89 -1.20 -8.34 7.81
C LEU A 89 -0.41 -7.57 6.75
N LYS A 90 0.87 -7.93 6.60
CA LYS A 90 1.73 -7.50 5.50
C LYS A 90 2.33 -8.74 4.83
N GLN A 91 2.50 -8.68 3.52
CA GLN A 91 3.22 -9.71 2.78
C GLN A 91 4.68 -9.73 3.25
N GLY A 92 5.16 -10.90 3.65
CA GLY A 92 6.55 -11.10 4.05
C GLY A 92 7.51 -11.01 2.87
N ASP A 93 8.77 -10.68 3.14
CA ASP A 93 9.82 -10.70 2.11
C ASP A 93 10.02 -12.14 1.60
N GLY A 94 9.57 -12.41 0.37
CA GLY A 94 9.58 -13.73 -0.26
C GLY A 94 8.33 -14.58 0.01
N GLU A 95 7.29 -14.05 0.66
CA GLU A 95 6.00 -14.74 0.80
C GLU A 95 5.31 -14.80 -0.58
N PRO A 96 4.92 -15.98 -1.08
CA PRO A 96 4.15 -16.09 -2.31
C PRO A 96 2.81 -15.35 -2.23
N ASP A 97 2.41 -14.70 -3.33
CA ASP A 97 1.17 -13.91 -3.39
C ASP A 97 -0.06 -14.73 -2.96
N MET A 98 -0.09 -16.02 -3.31
CA MET A 98 -1.17 -16.95 -2.95
C MET A 98 -1.25 -17.20 -1.45
N ASP A 99 -0.12 -17.30 -0.76
CA ASP A 99 -0.09 -17.54 0.68
C ASP A 99 -0.59 -16.31 1.44
N PHE A 100 -0.13 -15.12 1.04
CA PHE A 100 -0.62 -13.86 1.59
C PHE A 100 -2.13 -13.71 1.38
N ARG A 101 -2.62 -13.99 0.15
CA ARG A 101 -4.06 -13.95 -0.17
C ARG A 101 -4.88 -14.87 0.72
N VAL A 102 -4.44 -16.11 0.94
CA VAL A 102 -5.13 -17.07 1.82
C VAL A 102 -5.16 -16.57 3.27
N ARG A 103 -4.08 -15.95 3.77
CA ARG A 103 -4.09 -15.35 5.12
C ARG A 103 -5.10 -14.22 5.25
N VAL A 104 -5.16 -13.32 4.27
CA VAL A 104 -6.14 -12.22 4.24
C VAL A 104 -7.57 -12.77 4.22
N TYR A 105 -7.84 -13.79 3.41
CA TYR A 105 -9.18 -14.41 3.32
C TYR A 105 -9.58 -15.09 4.63
N ARG A 106 -8.66 -15.78 5.30
CA ARG A 106 -8.92 -16.39 6.62
C ARG A 106 -9.18 -15.33 7.69
N ALA A 107 -8.46 -14.21 7.67
CA ALA A 107 -8.69 -13.09 8.59
C ALA A 107 -10.03 -12.39 8.33
N ALA A 108 -10.47 -12.32 7.06
CA ALA A 108 -11.77 -11.79 6.68
C ALA A 108 -12.96 -12.73 7.01
N GLY A 109 -12.69 -14.02 7.25
CA GLY A 109 -13.69 -15.02 7.59
C GLY A 109 -14.32 -15.72 6.38
N ASP A 110 -15.60 -16.06 6.49
CA ASP A 110 -16.37 -16.69 5.41
C ASP A 110 -16.97 -15.64 4.48
N GLY A 111 -16.82 -15.84 3.17
CA GLY A 111 -17.36 -14.95 2.16
C GLY A 111 -17.10 -15.40 0.73
N PRO A 112 -17.61 -14.66 -0.27
CA PRO A 112 -17.61 -15.04 -1.69
C PRO A 112 -16.20 -15.12 -2.31
N TRP A 113 -15.17 -14.65 -1.61
CA TRP A 113 -13.78 -14.73 -2.03
C TRP A 113 -13.22 -16.16 -2.06
N TRP A 114 -13.80 -17.10 -1.29
CA TRP A 114 -13.43 -18.52 -1.35
C TRP A 114 -13.86 -19.17 -2.68
N ASP A 115 -15.01 -18.79 -3.22
CA ASP A 115 -15.50 -19.30 -4.51
C ASP A 115 -14.60 -18.84 -5.66
N GLU A 116 -14.14 -17.59 -5.63
CA GLU A 116 -13.22 -17.06 -6.64
C GLU A 116 -11.83 -17.72 -6.55
N LEU A 117 -11.34 -18.01 -5.34
CA LEU A 117 -10.09 -18.76 -5.16
C LEU A 117 -10.21 -20.17 -5.76
N ASN A 118 -11.30 -20.86 -5.45
CA ASN A 118 -11.60 -22.19 -5.98
C ASN A 118 -11.72 -22.18 -7.51
N ARG A 119 -12.38 -21.16 -8.06
CA ARG A 119 -12.51 -20.95 -9.51
C ARG A 119 -11.15 -20.72 -10.17
N ALA A 120 -10.32 -19.85 -9.60
CA ALA A 120 -8.98 -19.58 -10.10
C ALA A 120 -8.13 -20.86 -10.09
N PHE A 121 -8.17 -21.64 -9.00
CA PHE A 121 -7.47 -22.92 -8.91
C PHE A 121 -7.94 -23.91 -9.98
N ARG A 122 -9.26 -24.06 -10.18
CA ARG A 122 -9.84 -24.91 -11.24
C ARG A 122 -9.41 -24.48 -12.65
N ASN A 123 -9.27 -23.18 -12.90
CA ASN A 123 -8.83 -22.66 -14.20
C ASN A 123 -7.33 -22.89 -14.44
N THR A 124 -6.53 -22.79 -13.38
CA THR A 124 -5.07 -22.99 -13.44
C THR A 124 -4.68 -24.47 -13.58
N ALA A 125 -5.52 -25.38 -13.08
CA ALA A 125 -5.34 -26.83 -13.20
C ALA A 125 -5.62 -27.39 -14.62
N GLY A 126 -6.10 -26.57 -15.56
CA GLY A 126 -6.52 -26.99 -16.90
C GLY A 126 -7.72 -27.95 -16.88
N PRO A 127 -8.35 -28.23 -18.05
CA PRO A 127 -9.31 -29.31 -18.13
C PRO A 127 -8.57 -30.61 -17.86
N VAL A 128 -8.77 -31.21 -16.68
CA VAL A 128 -8.54 -32.64 -16.55
C VAL A 128 -9.52 -33.29 -17.52
N ALA A 129 -9.02 -33.72 -18.68
CA ALA A 129 -9.79 -34.50 -19.61
C ALA A 129 -10.28 -35.74 -18.85
N ALA A 130 -11.57 -35.75 -18.50
CA ALA A 130 -12.23 -36.85 -17.81
C ALA A 130 -12.39 -38.09 -18.71
N GLY A 131 -11.42 -38.39 -19.58
CA GLY A 131 -11.54 -39.38 -20.64
C GLY A 131 -10.20 -39.90 -21.16
N ALA A 132 -9.20 -40.13 -20.30
CA ALA A 132 -7.93 -40.77 -20.70
C ALA A 132 -7.44 -41.82 -19.70
N ILE A 133 -8.35 -42.58 -19.09
CA ILE A 133 -8.01 -43.78 -18.28
C ILE A 133 -8.95 -44.94 -18.63
N LEU A 134 -9.15 -45.24 -19.92
CA LEU A 134 -9.72 -46.53 -20.37
C LEU A 134 -9.15 -46.88 -21.75
N GLU A 135 -7.84 -46.81 -21.94
CA GLU A 135 -7.19 -47.53 -23.03
C GLU A 135 -5.77 -47.86 -22.61
N ASN A 136 -5.57 -49.10 -22.15
CA ASN A 136 -4.35 -49.90 -22.08
C ASN A 136 -4.49 -50.89 -20.92
N GLY A 137 -5.16 -52.01 -21.18
CA GLY A 137 -5.49 -52.96 -20.11
C GLY A 137 -6.05 -54.31 -20.51
N ARG A 138 -5.64 -54.85 -21.68
CA ARG A 138 -5.88 -56.21 -22.21
C ARG A 138 -7.22 -56.51 -22.86
#